data_AF-A0A6G4X0U5-F1
#
_entry.id   AF-A0A6G4X0U5-F1
#
_cell.length_a   1.000
_cell.length_b   1.000
_cell.length_c   1.000
_cell.angle_alpha   90.00
_cell.angle_beta   90.00
_cell.angle_gamma   90.00
#
_symmetry.space_group_name_H-M   'P 1'
#
loop_
_entity.id
_entity.type
_entity.pdbx_description
1 polymer ?
#
loop_
_entity_poly.entity_id
_entity_poly.type
_entity_poly.pdbx_seq_one_letter_code
_entity_poly.pdbx_strand_id
1 'polypeptide(L)'
;MAHQIILALLTLGAIARLTRLVVNDTITAPARDAVDRRAPKSRPWRWLSELLHCPWCASIWIAAATATAHWAWHDTTLFRYVVAALTASHVVALAAAWLDSPPTPRQLVIDPVALDLAVRDRRR
;
A
#
# COMPACT_ATOMS: atom_id res chain seq x y z
N MET A 1 -5.32 25.54 -9.13
CA MET A 1 -5.20 24.87 -7.81
C MET A 1 -5.84 23.49 -7.80
N ALA A 2 -7.15 23.35 -8.02
CA ALA A 2 -7.85 22.05 -7.96
C ALA A 2 -7.21 20.96 -8.86
N HIS A 3 -6.84 21.30 -10.09
CA HIS A 3 -6.19 20.36 -11.02
C HIS A 3 -4.89 19.77 -10.47
N GLN A 4 -4.03 20.61 -9.89
CA GLN A 4 -2.74 20.19 -9.32
C GLN A 4 -2.94 19.29 -8.10
N ILE A 5 -3.92 19.60 -7.26
CA ILE A 5 -4.28 18.76 -6.10
C ILE A 5 -4.76 17.39 -6.57
N ILE A 6 -5.64 17.32 -7.58
CA ILE A 6 -6.13 16.04 -8.12
C ILE A 6 -4.97 15.23 -8.67
N LEU A 7 -4.08 15.82 -9.47
CA LEU A 7 -2.92 15.12 -9.99
C LEU A 7 -2.00 14.62 -8.89
N ALA A 8 -1.76 15.41 -7.84
CA ALA A 8 -0.96 14.99 -6.68
C ALA A 8 -1.58 13.80 -5.93
N LEU A 9 -2.91 13.76 -5.81
CA LEU A 9 -3.61 12.62 -5.19
C LEU A 9 -3.55 11.37 -6.08
N LEU A 10 -3.68 11.52 -7.40
CA LEU A 10 -3.53 10.42 -8.35
C LEU A 10 -2.08 9.90 -8.41
N THR A 11 -1.08 10.77 -8.31
CA THR A 11 0.31 10.31 -8.25
C THR A 11 0.59 9.58 -6.94
N LEU A 12 0.03 10.04 -5.82
CA LEU A 12 0.13 9.35 -4.52
C LEU A 12 -0.50 7.95 -4.58
N GLY A 13 -1.70 7.83 -5.14
CA GLY A 13 -2.37 6.54 -5.34
C GLY A 13 -1.59 5.60 -6.27
N ALA A 14 -0.99 6.15 -7.33
CA ALA A 14 -0.13 5.40 -8.23
C ALA A 14 1.13 4.86 -7.52
N ILE A 15 1.78 5.67 -6.70
CA ILE A 15 2.94 5.24 -5.87
C ILE A 15 2.51 4.06 -4.98
N ALA A 16 1.39 4.16 -4.28
CA ALA A 16 0.89 3.09 -3.42
C ALA A 16 0.62 1.79 -4.22
N ARG A 17 0.05 1.88 -5.43
CA ARG A 17 -0.15 0.70 -6.30
C ARG A 17 1.17 0.08 -6.72
N LEU A 18 2.12 0.89 -7.18
CA LEU A 18 3.41 0.43 -7.66
C LEU A 18 4.24 -0.19 -6.54
N THR A 19 4.24 0.39 -5.34
CA THR A 19 4.91 -0.21 -4.17
C THR A 19 4.32 -1.57 -3.86
N ARG A 20 2.99 -1.71 -3.83
CA ARG A 20 2.35 -3.02 -3.62
C ARG A 20 2.65 -4.01 -4.75
N LEU A 21 2.67 -3.55 -5.99
CA LEU A 21 3.00 -4.38 -7.15
C LEU A 21 4.40 -4.96 -7.04
N VAL A 22 5.38 -4.13 -6.64
CA VAL A 22 6.77 -4.55 -6.48
C VAL A 22 6.95 -5.50 -5.29
N VAL A 23 6.33 -5.19 -4.15
CA VAL A 23 6.66 -5.85 -2.87
C VAL A 23 5.73 -7.02 -2.53
N ASN A 24 4.49 -7.03 -3.01
CA ASN A 24 3.47 -7.99 -2.57
C ASN A 24 2.81 -8.77 -3.71
N ASP A 25 2.54 -8.16 -4.86
CA ASP A 25 1.76 -8.84 -5.91
C ASP A 25 2.48 -10.06 -6.49
N THR A 26 1.72 -11.13 -6.72
CA THR A 26 2.22 -12.40 -7.27
C THR A 26 2.81 -12.26 -8.68
N ILE A 27 2.37 -11.23 -9.42
CA ILE A 27 2.88 -10.90 -10.77
C ILE A 27 4.40 -10.69 -10.74
N THR A 28 4.93 -10.09 -9.67
CA THR A 28 6.38 -9.81 -9.53
C THR A 28 7.12 -10.88 -8.74
N ALA A 29 6.44 -11.92 -8.25
CA ALA A 29 7.06 -12.99 -7.46
C ALA A 29 8.21 -13.70 -8.20
N PRO A 30 8.08 -14.10 -9.48
CA PRO A 30 9.20 -14.75 -10.19
C PRO A 30 10.45 -13.87 -10.30
N ALA A 31 10.26 -12.55 -10.40
CA ALA A 31 11.36 -11.60 -10.45
C ALA A 31 12.05 -11.47 -9.09
N ARG A 32 11.27 -11.40 -8.00
CA ARG A 32 11.78 -11.37 -6.62
C ARG A 32 12.56 -12.64 -6.29
N ASP A 33 12.02 -13.82 -6.61
CA ASP A 33 12.70 -15.10 -6.43
C ASP A 33 14.03 -15.16 -7.20
N ALA A 34 14.06 -14.61 -8.42
CA ALA A 34 15.29 -14.54 -9.22
C ALA A 34 16.36 -13.64 -8.58
N VAL A 35 15.95 -12.55 -7.95
CA VAL A 35 16.85 -11.66 -7.19
C VAL A 35 17.33 -12.35 -5.91
N ASP A 36 16.45 -13.02 -5.17
CA ASP A 36 16.80 -13.69 -3.92
C ASP A 36 17.79 -14.83 -4.12
N ARG A 37 17.65 -15.60 -5.21
CA ARG A 37 18.65 -16.60 -5.61
C ARG A 37 20.04 -16.00 -5.88
N ARG A 38 20.12 -14.70 -6.19
CA ARG A 38 21.37 -13.98 -6.43
C ARG A 38 21.86 -13.21 -5.20
N ALA A 39 21.00 -12.92 -4.24
CA ALA A 39 21.32 -12.14 -3.04
C ALA A 39 22.57 -12.64 -2.29
N PRO A 40 22.80 -13.94 -2.09
CA PRO A 40 24.02 -14.42 -1.42
C PRO A 40 25.31 -14.08 -2.18
N LYS A 41 25.24 -13.94 -3.51
CA LYS A 41 26.41 -13.85 -4.40
C LYS A 41 27.15 -12.52 -4.30
N SER A 42 26.48 -11.41 -3.95
CA SER A 42 27.15 -10.11 -3.83
C SER A 42 26.33 -9.10 -3.01
N ARG A 43 27.01 -8.07 -2.50
CA ARG A 43 26.39 -6.95 -1.77
C ARG A 43 25.27 -6.25 -2.56
N PRO A 44 25.40 -5.91 -3.85
CA PRO A 44 24.32 -5.24 -4.57
C PRO A 44 23.07 -6.12 -4.74
N TRP A 45 23.22 -7.43 -4.92
CA TRP A 45 22.06 -8.34 -4.98
C TRP A 45 21.33 -8.44 -3.64
N ARG A 46 22.06 -8.42 -2.52
CA ARG A 46 21.47 -8.34 -1.17
C ARG A 46 20.66 -7.06 -0.98
N TRP A 47 21.23 -5.92 -1.34
CA TRP A 47 20.54 -4.63 -1.26
C TRP A 47 19.28 -4.60 -2.14
N LEU A 48 19.34 -5.14 -3.35
CA LEU A 48 18.18 -5.21 -4.23
C LEU A 48 17.09 -6.14 -3.67
N SER A 49 17.46 -7.28 -3.09
CA SER A 49 16.50 -8.18 -2.42
C SER A 49 15.80 -7.46 -1.26
N GLU A 50 16.54 -6.72 -0.43
CA GLU A 50 15.98 -5.91 0.65
C GLU A 50 15.03 -4.82 0.11
N LEU A 51 15.41 -4.13 -0.97
CA LEU A 51 14.58 -3.12 -1.62
C LEU A 51 13.24 -3.70 -2.12
N LEU A 52 13.25 -4.91 -2.68
CA LEU A 52 12.05 -5.56 -3.21
C LEU A 52 11.13 -6.17 -2.14
N HIS A 53 11.61 -6.33 -0.90
CA HIS A 53 10.83 -6.90 0.20
C HIS A 53 10.44 -5.88 1.28
N CYS A 54 11.11 -4.73 1.33
CA CYS A 54 10.83 -3.67 2.29
C CYS A 54 9.89 -2.62 1.66
N PRO A 55 8.62 -2.52 2.08
CA PRO A 55 7.67 -1.56 1.50
C PRO A 55 8.07 -0.11 1.70
N TRP A 56 8.70 0.21 2.84
CA TRP A 56 9.24 1.55 3.12
C TRP A 56 10.40 1.90 2.20
N CYS A 57 11.26 0.93 1.92
CA CYS A 57 12.43 1.10 1.07
C CYS A 57 11.98 1.22 -0.39
N ALA A 58 11.07 0.36 -0.85
CA ALA A 58 10.53 0.44 -2.20
C ALA A 58 9.78 1.76 -2.43
N SER A 59 8.98 2.22 -1.46
CA SER A 59 8.14 3.40 -1.64
C SER A 59 8.94 4.69 -1.85
N ILE A 60 10.07 4.90 -1.17
CA ILE A 60 10.90 6.10 -1.37
C ILE A 60 11.48 6.15 -2.79
N TRP A 61 11.95 5.03 -3.32
CA TRP A 61 12.50 4.96 -4.69
C TRP A 61 11.41 5.08 -5.76
N ILE A 62 10.25 4.47 -5.53
CA ILE A 62 9.09 4.60 -6.42
C ILE A 62 8.56 6.03 -6.40
N ALA A 63 8.49 6.66 -5.22
CA ALA A 63 8.08 8.05 -5.09
C ALA A 63 9.06 8.99 -5.80
N ALA A 64 10.37 8.80 -5.64
CA ALA A 64 11.38 9.57 -6.36
C ALA A 64 11.21 9.43 -7.88
N ALA A 65 11.13 8.19 -8.39
CA ALA A 65 10.94 7.94 -9.81
C ALA A 65 9.63 8.55 -10.36
N THR A 66 8.53 8.42 -9.60
CA THR A 66 7.23 8.97 -9.98
C THR A 66 7.22 10.50 -9.92
N ALA A 67 7.92 11.11 -8.96
CA ALA A 67 8.06 12.56 -8.86
C ALA A 67 8.90 13.11 -10.03
N THR A 68 9.98 12.44 -10.41
CA THR A 68 10.76 12.78 -11.61
C THR A 68 9.91 12.66 -12.88
N ALA A 69 9.13 11.58 -13.00
CA ALA A 69 8.22 11.39 -14.13
C ALA A 69 7.11 12.47 -14.16
N HIS A 70 6.59 12.87 -13.00
CA HIS A 70 5.62 13.95 -12.89
C HIS A 70 6.23 15.28 -13.34
N TRP A 71 7.42 15.61 -12.86
CA TRP A 71 8.12 16.83 -13.28
C TRP A 71 8.33 16.86 -14.81
N ALA A 72 8.74 15.74 -15.41
CA ALA A 72 9.02 15.66 -16.85
C ALA A 72 7.77 15.60 -17.74
N TRP A 73 6.67 14.97 -17.29
CA TRP A 73 5.53 14.62 -18.17
C TRP A 73 4.15 14.99 -17.63
N HIS A 74 4.02 15.80 -16.58
CA HIS A 74 2.72 16.15 -15.98
C HIS A 74 1.69 16.69 -16.98
N ASP A 75 2.12 17.43 -18.01
CA ASP A 75 1.22 17.97 -19.04
C ASP A 75 0.70 16.92 -20.02
N THR A 76 1.38 15.78 -20.13
CA THR A 76 1.04 14.73 -21.08
C THR A 76 -0.22 14.00 -20.65
N THR A 77 -1.18 13.86 -21.58
CA THR A 77 -2.44 13.13 -21.32
C THR A 77 -2.18 11.67 -20.93
N LEU A 78 -1.14 11.05 -21.51
CA LEU A 78 -0.71 9.70 -21.16
C LEU A 78 -0.37 9.56 -19.68
N PHE A 79 0.45 10.46 -19.14
CA PHE A 79 0.83 10.44 -17.72
C PHE A 79 -0.42 10.48 -16.82
N ARG A 80 -1.36 11.38 -17.13
CA ARG A 80 -2.61 11.55 -16.39
C ARG A 80 -3.46 10.27 -16.39
N TYR A 81 -3.63 9.62 -17.54
CA TYR A 81 -4.39 8.37 -17.62
C TYR A 81 -3.70 7.21 -16.92
N VAL A 82 -2.36 7.13 -16.99
CA VAL A 82 -1.59 6.09 -16.31
C VAL A 82 -1.73 6.21 -14.79
N VAL A 83 -1.51 7.40 -14.22
CA VAL A 83 -1.64 7.59 -12.76
C VAL A 83 -3.08 7.41 -12.28
N ALA A 84 -4.07 7.81 -13.09
CA ALA A 84 -5.48 7.56 -12.81
C ALA A 84 -5.81 6.05 -12.79
N ALA A 85 -5.36 5.30 -13.78
CA ALA A 85 -5.59 3.85 -13.87
C ALA A 85 -4.92 3.10 -12.70
N LEU A 86 -3.67 3.44 -12.37
CA LEU A 86 -2.96 2.85 -11.24
C LEU A 86 -3.65 3.16 -9.90
N THR A 87 -4.11 4.40 -9.71
CA THR A 87 -4.87 4.78 -8.50
C THR A 87 -6.18 4.04 -8.42
N ALA A 88 -6.95 3.98 -9.50
CA ALA A 88 -8.22 3.26 -9.54
C ALA A 88 -8.01 1.77 -9.19
N SER A 89 -6.98 1.13 -9.76
CA SER A 89 -6.60 -0.25 -9.42
C SER A 89 -6.30 -0.42 -7.93
N HIS A 90 -5.62 0.55 -7.30
CA HIS A 90 -5.34 0.51 -5.87
C HIS A 90 -6.61 0.62 -5.02
N VAL A 91 -7.47 1.60 -5.34
CA VAL A 91 -8.72 1.83 -4.62
C VAL A 91 -9.65 0.62 -4.72
N VAL A 92 -9.78 0.03 -5.92
CA VAL A 92 -10.57 -1.20 -6.12
C VAL A 92 -10.00 -2.35 -5.30
N ALA A 93 -8.67 -2.51 -5.26
CA ALA A 93 -8.05 -3.56 -4.44
C ALA A 93 -8.27 -3.36 -2.93
N LEU A 94 -8.29 -2.12 -2.44
CA LEU A 94 -8.63 -1.80 -1.05
C LEU A 94 -10.11 -2.08 -0.76
N ALA A 95 -10.99 -1.69 -1.66
CA ALA A 95 -12.42 -1.95 -1.54
C ALA A 95 -12.71 -3.46 -1.52
N ALA A 96 -12.09 -4.23 -2.41
CA ALA A 96 -12.21 -5.69 -2.43
C ALA A 96 -11.74 -6.31 -1.10
N ALA A 97 -10.56 -5.92 -0.60
CA ALA A 97 -10.06 -6.43 0.67
C ALA A 97 -11.00 -6.12 1.86
N TRP A 98 -11.63 -4.95 1.87
CA TRP A 98 -12.59 -4.57 2.90
C TRP A 98 -13.93 -5.34 2.79
N LEU A 99 -14.37 -5.64 1.56
CA LEU A 99 -15.58 -6.43 1.31
C LEU A 99 -15.39 -7.91 1.63
N ASP A 100 -14.23 -8.47 1.28
CA ASP A 100 -13.90 -9.90 1.48
C ASP A 100 -13.54 -10.21 2.93
N SER A 101 -13.02 -9.22 3.67
CA SER A 101 -12.59 -9.35 5.06
C SER A 101 -12.97 -8.10 5.84
N PRO A 102 -14.28 -7.89 6.11
CA PRO A 102 -14.72 -6.74 6.87
C PRO A 102 -14.01 -6.73 8.23
N PRO A 103 -13.61 -5.55 8.74
CA PRO A 103 -12.94 -5.45 10.03
C PRO A 103 -13.82 -6.15 11.07
N THR A 104 -13.22 -7.05 11.85
CA THR A 104 -13.95 -7.78 12.88
C THR A 104 -14.70 -6.76 13.75
N PRO A 105 -16.01 -6.93 14.00
CA PRO A 105 -16.74 -6.02 14.86
C PRO A 105 -15.94 -5.89 16.15
N ARG A 106 -15.73 -4.64 16.61
CA ARG A 106 -14.98 -4.37 17.84
C ARG A 106 -15.56 -5.27 18.92
N GLN A 107 -14.82 -6.31 19.29
CA GLN A 107 -15.25 -7.18 20.38
C GLN A 107 -15.20 -6.30 21.61
N LEU A 108 -16.38 -5.84 22.04
CA LEU A 108 -16.56 -5.33 23.39
C LEU A 108 -16.25 -6.52 24.28
N VAL A 109 -15.00 -6.58 24.75
CA VAL A 109 -14.61 -7.47 25.84
C VAL A 109 -15.36 -6.92 27.05
N ILE A 110 -16.57 -7.42 27.25
CA ILE A 110 -17.33 -7.14 28.45
C ILE A 110 -16.61 -7.93 29.54
N ASP A 111 -15.91 -7.22 30.42
CA ASP A 111 -15.39 -7.83 31.63
C ASP A 111 -16.61 -8.35 32.44
N PRO A 112 -16.75 -9.68 32.61
CA PRO A 112 -17.90 -10.26 33.28
C PRO A 112 -18.00 -9.76 34.73
N VAL A 113 -16.87 -9.44 35.36
CA VAL A 113 -16.84 -8.91 36.73
C VAL A 113 -17.39 -7.49 36.76
N ALA A 114 -16.99 -6.64 35.80
CA ALA A 114 -17.50 -5.27 35.70
C ALA A 114 -19.02 -5.25 35.41
N LEU A 115 -19.51 -6.19 34.58
CA LEU A 115 -20.93 -6.33 34.30
C LEU A 115 -21.72 -6.76 35.54
N ASP A 116 -21.23 -7.77 36.27
CA ASP A 116 -21.90 -8.25 37.48
C ASP A 116 -21.95 -7.19 38.58
N LEU A 117 -20.88 -6.41 38.75
CA LEU A 117 -20.86 -5.29 39.70
C LEU A 117 -21.87 -4.22 39.31
N ALA A 118 -21.92 -3.81 38.04
CA ALA A 118 -22.88 -2.82 37.55
C ALA A 118 -24.34 -3.29 37.71
N VAL A 119 -24.61 -4.59 37.45
CA VAL A 119 -25.93 -5.18 37.64
C VAL A 119 -26.32 -5.26 39.11
N ARG A 120 -25.35 -5.56 40.00
CA ARG A 120 -25.58 -5.60 41.45
C ARG A 120 -25.91 -4.23 42.01
N ASP A 121 -25.20 -3.19 41.56
CA ASP A 121 -25.39 -1.82 42.04
C ASP A 121 -26.77 -1.28 41.65
N ARG A 122 -27.27 -1.62 40.45
CA ARG A 122 -28.63 -1.29 40.00
C ARG A 122 -29.77 -1.95 40.79
N ARG A 123 -29.49 -3.03 41.53
CA ARG A 123 -30.51 -3.77 42.32
C ARG A 123 -30.63 -3.29 43.76
N ARG A 124 -29.75 -2.37 44.20
CA ARG A 124 -29.84 -1.70 45.49
C ARG A 124 -30.59 -0.39 45.36
#